data_AF-A0AAU1D584-F1
#
_entry.id   AF-A0AAU1D584-F1
#
_cell.length_a   1.000
_cell.length_b   1.000
_cell.length_c   1.000
_cell.angle_alpha   90.00
_cell.angle_beta   90.00
_cell.angle_gamma   90.00
#
_symmetry.space_group_name_H-M   'P 1'
#
loop_
_entity.id
_entity.type
_entity.pdbx_description
1 polymer ?
#
loop_
_entity_poly.entity_id
_entity_poly.type
_entity_poly.pdbx_seq_one_letter_code
_entity_poly.pdbx_strand_id
1 'polypeptide(L)'
;MRPTWRYASALAAVTVTLWTAPLAVSQQHRDKPKPEPKPQAFEADCRTVIDGSRATAYCHNPYPATDRVQLHIECARWWDIDVDSAPVEIAPAGYTELTDRCWKEISSVWVSHQPQRDSAGT
;
A
#
# COMPACT_ATOMS: atom_id res chain seq x y z
N MET A 1 13.42 -48.55 2.53
CA MET A 1 14.42 -48.70 3.61
C MET A 1 14.68 -47.31 4.18
N ARG A 2 14.42 -47.12 5.47
CA ARG A 2 14.58 -45.85 6.21
C ARG A 2 15.94 -45.85 6.91
N PRO A 3 16.82 -44.86 6.71
CA PRO A 3 17.97 -44.69 7.59
C PRO A 3 17.57 -43.77 8.74
N THR A 4 17.44 -44.39 9.91
CA THR A 4 17.45 -43.73 11.22
C THR A 4 18.87 -43.26 11.50
N TRP A 5 19.09 -41.96 11.72
CA TRP A 5 20.31 -41.52 12.40
C TRP A 5 19.98 -40.71 13.66
N ARG A 6 20.28 -41.34 14.80
CA ARG A 6 20.27 -40.80 16.15
C ARG A 6 21.66 -40.21 16.47
N TYR A 7 21.73 -38.93 16.75
CA TYR A 7 22.81 -38.26 17.49
C TYR A 7 22.10 -37.15 18.29
N ALA A 8 21.64 -37.32 19.53
CA ALA A 8 22.34 -37.64 20.78
C ALA A 8 23.41 -36.59 21.18
N SER A 9 22.98 -35.71 22.09
CA SER A 9 23.75 -35.14 23.21
C SER A 9 24.75 -34.02 22.88
N ALA A 10 24.45 -32.75 23.19
CA ALA A 10 24.47 -32.08 24.51
C ALA A 10 25.88 -31.71 25.03
N LEU A 11 26.21 -30.42 25.01
CA LEU A 11 27.20 -29.73 25.87
C LEU A 11 26.65 -28.30 26.12
N ALA A 12 26.08 -28.02 27.30
CA ALA A 12 26.74 -27.38 28.46
C ALA A 12 27.10 -25.90 28.18
N ALA A 13 26.28 -24.91 28.57
CA ALA A 13 26.13 -24.30 29.90
C ALA A 13 27.21 -23.24 30.26
N VAL A 14 26.71 -22.12 30.81
CA VAL A 14 27.39 -21.10 31.66
C VAL A 14 28.15 -19.96 30.97
N THR A 15 27.58 -18.75 31.00
CA THR A 15 28.24 -17.58 31.62
C THR A 15 27.21 -16.70 32.33
N VAL A 16 27.53 -16.46 33.60
CA VAL A 16 26.74 -15.82 34.64
C VAL A 16 27.05 -14.32 34.68
N THR A 17 25.98 -13.53 34.84
CA THR A 17 25.89 -12.15 35.37
C THR A 17 26.86 -11.08 34.85
N LEU A 18 26.34 -10.17 34.02
CA LEU A 18 26.84 -8.81 33.91
C LEU A 18 25.74 -7.82 34.32
N TRP A 19 25.80 -7.45 35.60
CA TRP A 19 25.65 -6.09 36.11
C TRP A 19 24.36 -5.32 35.77
N THR A 20 23.47 -5.35 36.75
CA THR A 20 22.44 -4.35 37.04
C THR A 20 23.04 -2.96 37.22
N ALA A 21 22.77 -2.05 36.28
CA ALA A 21 22.78 -0.62 36.53
C ALA A 21 21.44 -0.06 36.02
N PRO A 22 20.58 0.53 36.87
CA PRO A 22 19.44 1.26 36.36
C PRO A 22 20.01 2.56 35.80
N LEU A 23 20.24 2.60 34.50
CA LEU A 23 20.31 3.88 33.81
C LEU A 23 18.92 4.47 33.96
N ALA A 24 18.76 5.37 34.93
CA ALA A 24 17.63 6.28 34.98
C ALA A 24 17.73 7.17 33.72
N VAL A 25 17.24 6.63 32.61
CA VAL A 25 17.04 7.40 31.38
C VAL A 25 15.97 8.40 31.73
N SER A 26 16.40 9.63 32.02
CA SER A 26 15.51 10.78 32.08
C SER A 26 14.81 10.84 30.72
N GLN A 27 13.57 10.36 30.66
CA GLN A 27 12.70 10.60 29.52
C GLN A 27 12.40 12.09 29.55
N GLN A 28 13.27 12.88 28.91
CA GLN A 28 12.91 14.22 28.50
C GLN A 28 11.65 14.06 27.68
N HIS A 29 10.52 14.44 28.27
CA HIS A 29 9.25 14.56 27.59
C HIS A 29 9.48 15.66 26.55
N ARG A 30 10.01 15.29 25.38
CA ARG A 30 10.07 16.19 24.25
C ARG A 30 8.61 16.54 23.99
N ASP A 31 8.26 17.79 24.23
CA ASP A 31 7.01 18.35 23.74
C ASP A 31 6.94 18.04 22.25
N LYS A 32 6.14 17.02 21.92
CA LYS A 32 5.93 16.65 20.53
C LYS A 32 5.20 17.84 19.93
N PRO A 33 5.69 18.41 18.81
CA PRO A 33 4.95 19.44 18.10
C PRO A 33 3.53 18.96 17.90
N LYS A 34 2.55 19.80 18.26
CA LYS A 34 1.14 19.52 17.97
C LYS A 34 1.07 19.22 16.46
N PRO A 35 0.50 18.07 16.04
CA PRO A 35 0.40 17.77 14.62
C PRO A 35 -0.31 18.94 13.92
N GLU A 36 0.32 19.48 12.89
CA GLU A 36 -0.37 20.41 12.00
C GLU A 36 -1.59 19.68 11.41
N PRO A 37 -2.73 20.38 11.24
CA PRO A 37 -3.88 19.79 10.57
C PRO A 37 -3.43 19.29 9.20
N LYS A 38 -3.54 17.98 8.96
CA LYS A 38 -3.30 17.44 7.63
C LYS A 38 -4.34 18.04 6.68
N PRO A 39 -3.95 18.45 5.46
CA PRO A 39 -4.92 18.80 4.43
C PRO A 39 -5.98 17.70 4.33
N GLN A 40 -7.23 18.10 4.21
CA GLN A 40 -8.31 17.14 4.00
C GLN A 40 -8.06 16.42 2.67
N ALA A 41 -7.87 15.11 2.72
CA ALA A 41 -7.72 14.31 1.51
C ALA A 41 -9.08 14.23 0.81
N PHE A 42 -9.15 14.79 -0.39
CA PHE A 42 -10.31 14.65 -1.27
C PHE A 42 -10.01 13.51 -2.24
N GLU A 43 -10.81 12.45 -2.19
CA GLU A 43 -10.64 11.25 -3.02
C GLU A 43 -11.91 11.02 -3.81
N ALA A 44 -11.80 10.85 -5.14
CA ALA A 44 -12.94 10.54 -5.99
C ALA A 44 -13.63 9.25 -5.56
N ASP A 45 -14.94 9.17 -5.77
CA ASP A 45 -15.68 7.92 -5.57
C ASP A 45 -15.49 7.03 -6.80
N CYS A 46 -14.91 5.84 -6.60
CA CYS A 46 -14.55 4.92 -7.67
C CYS A 46 -15.21 3.55 -7.45
N ARG A 47 -15.80 3.02 -8.52
CA ARG A 47 -16.35 1.65 -8.56
C ARG A 47 -15.68 0.84 -9.66
N THR A 48 -15.19 -0.34 -9.31
CA THR A 48 -14.61 -1.30 -10.25
C THR A 48 -15.64 -2.34 -10.69
N VAL A 49 -15.53 -2.77 -11.94
CA VAL A 49 -16.30 -3.86 -12.55
C VAL A 49 -15.33 -4.77 -13.28
N ILE A 50 -15.49 -6.09 -13.11
CA ILE A 50 -14.69 -7.11 -13.79
C ILE A 50 -15.59 -7.85 -14.78
N ASP A 51 -15.14 -7.93 -16.03
CA ASP A 51 -15.75 -8.75 -17.08
C ASP A 51 -14.68 -9.67 -17.69
N GLY A 52 -14.67 -10.93 -17.24
CA GLY A 52 -13.68 -11.93 -17.64
C GLY A 52 -12.25 -11.49 -17.29
N SER A 53 -11.45 -11.21 -18.31
CA SER A 53 -10.05 -10.78 -18.16
C SER A 53 -9.87 -9.26 -18.13
N ARG A 54 -10.96 -8.49 -18.24
CA ARG A 54 -10.95 -7.03 -18.31
C ARG A 54 -11.54 -6.42 -17.04
N ALA A 55 -10.96 -5.32 -16.58
CA ALA A 55 -11.54 -4.50 -15.53
C ALA A 55 -11.72 -3.06 -15.99
N THR A 56 -12.78 -2.44 -15.48
CA THR A 56 -13.10 -1.03 -15.68
C THR A 56 -13.37 -0.38 -14.33
N ALA A 57 -12.73 0.76 -14.07
CA ALA A 57 -13.04 1.64 -12.96
C ALA A 57 -13.79 2.86 -13.46
N TYR A 58 -14.94 3.13 -12.86
CA TYR A 58 -15.74 4.33 -13.07
C TYR A 58 -15.55 5.24 -11.87
N CYS A 59 -15.00 6.43 -12.09
CA CYS A 59 -14.66 7.35 -11.01
C CYS A 59 -15.36 8.70 -11.21
N HIS A 60 -15.93 9.23 -10.14
CA HIS A 60 -16.55 10.55 -10.09
C HIS A 60 -15.95 11.36 -8.94
N ASN A 61 -15.51 12.59 -9.22
CA ASN A 61 -14.95 13.48 -8.22
C ASN A 61 -15.99 14.52 -7.77
N PRO A 62 -16.68 14.34 -6.63
CA PRO A 62 -17.64 15.33 -6.12
C PRO A 62 -16.96 16.51 -5.39
N TYR A 63 -15.63 16.54 -5.31
CA TYR A 63 -14.88 17.47 -4.47
C TYR A 63 -14.31 18.66 -5.27
N PRO A 64 -13.98 19.77 -4.59
CA PRO A 64 -13.44 20.97 -5.24
C PRO A 64 -11.96 20.86 -5.62
N ALA A 65 -11.24 19.83 -5.17
CA ALA A 65 -9.86 19.57 -5.54
C ALA A 65 -9.78 18.54 -6.67
N THR A 66 -8.78 18.64 -7.53
CA THR A 66 -8.46 17.59 -8.50
C THR A 66 -7.93 16.36 -7.77
N ASP A 67 -8.37 15.19 -8.19
CA ASP A 67 -7.84 13.92 -7.71
C ASP A 67 -7.12 13.18 -8.84
N ARG A 68 -6.04 12.46 -8.51
CA ARG A 68 -5.24 11.71 -9.46
C ARG A 68 -5.39 10.22 -9.18
N VAL A 69 -6.10 9.52 -10.06
CA VAL A 69 -6.43 8.10 -9.89
C VAL A 69 -5.61 7.20 -10.80
N GLN A 70 -5.32 5.98 -10.34
CA GLN A 70 -4.69 4.93 -11.15
C GLN A 70 -5.40 3.60 -10.91
N LEU A 71 -5.70 2.88 -12.00
CA LEU A 71 -6.27 1.53 -11.93
C LEU A 71 -5.14 0.51 -11.82
N HIS A 72 -5.29 -0.41 -10.87
CA HIS A 72 -4.38 -1.52 -10.64
C HIS A 72 -5.12 -2.85 -10.80
N ILE A 73 -4.51 -3.79 -11.50
CA ILE A 73 -5.04 -5.13 -11.74
C ILE A 73 -3.95 -6.15 -11.41
N GLU A 74 -4.20 -6.99 -10.41
CA GLU A 74 -3.41 -8.20 -10.19
C GLU A 74 -3.94 -9.33 -11.06
N CYS A 75 -3.05 -9.97 -11.81
CA CYS A 75 -3.38 -11.11 -12.65
C CYS A 75 -3.21 -12.42 -11.89
N ALA A 76 -4.10 -13.39 -12.13
CA ALA A 76 -4.15 -14.63 -11.34
C ALA A 76 -3.01 -15.62 -11.66
N ARG A 77 -2.28 -15.41 -12.76
CA ARG A 77 -1.23 -16.32 -13.22
C ARG A 77 0.11 -15.62 -13.14
N TRP A 78 1.12 -16.28 -12.58
CA TRP A 78 2.47 -15.73 -12.42
C TRP A 78 3.14 -15.27 -13.74
N TRP A 79 2.70 -15.80 -14.88
CA TRP A 79 3.21 -15.44 -16.21
C TRP A 79 2.39 -14.33 -16.88
N ASP A 80 1.24 -13.98 -16.33
CA ASP A 80 0.40 -12.87 -16.74
C ASP A 80 0.74 -11.70 -15.81
N ILE A 81 1.46 -10.71 -16.32
CA ILE A 81 2.05 -9.66 -15.48
C ILE A 81 0.96 -8.68 -15.06
N ASP A 82 0.96 -8.33 -13.78
CA ASP A 82 0.07 -7.31 -13.20
C ASP A 82 0.13 -5.99 -13.97
N VAL A 83 -1.01 -5.30 -14.03
CA VAL A 83 -1.19 -4.15 -14.90
C VAL A 83 -1.59 -2.92 -14.09
N ASP A 84 -0.82 -1.86 -14.28
CA ASP A 84 -1.12 -0.53 -13.77
C ASP A 84 -1.43 0.40 -14.96
N SER A 85 -2.60 1.02 -14.97
CA SER A 85 -2.94 2.00 -15.99
C SER A 85 -2.05 3.24 -15.88
N ALA A 86 -2.04 4.11 -16.89
CA ALA A 86 -1.54 5.46 -16.66
C ALA A 86 -2.40 6.16 -15.59
N PRO A 87 -1.82 6.96 -14.68
CA PRO A 87 -2.62 7.79 -13.77
C PRO A 87 -3.36 8.88 -14.54
N VAL A 88 -4.58 9.19 -14.10
CA VAL A 88 -5.49 10.16 -14.73
C VAL A 88 -5.98 11.17 -13.69
N GLU A 89 -5.96 12.45 -14.07
CA GLU A 89 -6.52 13.54 -13.26
C GLU A 89 -8.04 13.64 -13.48
N ILE A 90 -8.80 13.76 -12.40
CA ILE A 90 -10.23 14.02 -12.38
C ILE A 90 -10.45 15.40 -11.77
N ALA A 91 -10.80 16.36 -12.62
CA ALA A 91 -11.13 17.72 -12.19
C ALA A 91 -12.37 17.75 -11.26
N PRO A 92 -12.63 18.87 -10.55
CA PRO A 92 -13.83 19.02 -9.74
C PRO A 92 -15.13 18.76 -10.51
N ALA A 93 -16.05 18.02 -9.90
CA ALA A 93 -17.29 17.53 -10.53
C ALA A 93 -17.05 16.70 -11.82
N GLY A 94 -15.84 16.17 -12.00
CA GLY A 94 -15.43 15.41 -13.16
C GLY A 94 -15.77 13.93 -13.06
N TYR A 95 -15.71 13.28 -14.22
CA TYR A 95 -15.88 11.83 -14.37
C TYR A 95 -14.80 11.27 -15.28
N THR A 96 -14.33 10.05 -14.99
CA THR A 96 -13.45 9.31 -15.87
C THR A 96 -13.73 7.81 -15.82
N GLU A 97 -13.25 7.12 -16.86
CA GLU A 97 -13.23 5.67 -16.96
C GLU A 97 -11.78 5.22 -17.20
N LEU A 98 -11.30 4.28 -16.38
CA LEU A 98 -10.03 3.59 -16.59
C LEU A 98 -10.32 2.14 -16.92
N THR A 99 -9.78 1.64 -18.02
CA THR A 99 -9.99 0.25 -18.45
C THR A 99 -8.67 -0.40 -18.79
N ASP A 100 -8.42 -1.59 -18.26
CA ASP A 100 -7.28 -2.42 -18.62
C ASP A 100 -7.62 -3.92 -18.48
N ARG A 101 -6.66 -4.80 -18.75
CA ARG A 101 -6.92 -6.25 -18.76
C ARG A 101 -5.68 -7.09 -18.47
N CYS A 102 -5.92 -8.25 -17.88
CA CYS A 102 -4.99 -9.38 -17.90
C CYS A 102 -5.13 -10.16 -19.22
N TRP A 103 -4.11 -10.97 -19.55
CA TRP A 103 -4.23 -11.92 -20.66
C TRP A 103 -5.25 -13.02 -20.38
N LYS A 104 -5.35 -13.47 -19.12
CA LYS A 104 -6.14 -14.63 -18.70
C LYS A 104 -7.19 -14.28 -17.66
N GLU A 105 -6.91 -14.43 -16.37
CA GLU A 105 -7.88 -14.21 -15.29
C GLU A 105 -7.37 -13.12 -14.35
N ILE A 106 -8.26 -12.26 -13.89
CA ILE A 106 -7.96 -11.24 -12.87
C ILE A 106 -8.05 -11.88 -11.48
N SER A 107 -7.08 -11.58 -10.62
CA SER A 107 -7.05 -11.95 -9.21
C SER A 107 -7.69 -10.86 -8.35
N SER A 108 -7.27 -9.61 -8.51
CA SER A 108 -7.78 -8.47 -7.74
C SER A 108 -7.71 -7.17 -8.55
N VAL A 109 -8.53 -6.18 -8.17
CA VAL A 109 -8.60 -4.87 -8.82
C VAL A 109 -8.83 -3.81 -7.76
N TRP A 110 -8.06 -2.73 -7.83
CA TRP A 110 -8.26 -1.56 -6.97
C TRP A 110 -7.87 -0.27 -7.69
N VAL A 111 -8.29 0.86 -7.12
CA VAL A 111 -7.88 2.20 -7.56
C VAL A 111 -7.06 2.82 -6.46
N SER A 112 -5.93 3.44 -6.81
CA SER A 112 -5.19 4.31 -5.89
C SER A 112 -5.49 5.77 -6.17
N HIS A 113 -5.52 6.56 -5.11
CA HIS A 113 -5.64 8.01 -5.13
C HIS A 113 -4.28 8.60 -4.77
N GLN A 114 -3.79 9.53 -5.59
CA GLN A 114 -2.54 10.22 -5.32
C GLN A 114 -2.87 11.66 -4.94
N PRO A 115 -2.43 12.13 -3.76
CA PRO A 115 -2.53 13.54 -3.42
C PRO A 115 -1.90 14.36 -4.54
N GLN A 116 -2.62 15.39 -5.01
CA GLN A 116 -2.03 16.36 -5.91
C GLN A 116 -0.79 16.91 -5.20
N ARG A 117 0.40 16.61 -5.72
CA ARG A 117 1.61 17.24 -5.20
C ARG A 117 1.46 18.71 -5.52
N ASP A 118 1.21 19.53 -4.50
CA ASP A 118 1.36 20.97 -4.62
C ASP A 118 2.70 21.20 -5.31
N SER A 119 2.66 21.85 -6.48
CA SER A 119 3.89 22.28 -7.15
C SER A 119 4.53 23.31 -6.22
N ALA A 120 5.39 22.82 -5.33
CA ALA A 120 6.09 23.65 -4.38
C ALA A 120 7.03 24.58 -5.16
N GLY A 121 6.60 25.83 -5.32
CA GLY A 121 7.44 27.01 -5.54
C GLY A 121 8.15 27.11 -6.89
N THR A 122 7.62 27.96 -7.77
CA THR A 122 8.46 28.84 -8.59
C THR A 122 8.57 30.18 -7.86
#